data_AF-A0ABD3PWJ7-F1
#
_entry.id   AF-A0ABD3PWJ7-F1
#
_cell.length_a   1.000
_cell.length_b   1.000
_cell.length_c   1.000
_cell.angle_alpha   90.00
_cell.angle_beta   90.00
_cell.angle_gamma   90.00
#
_symmetry.space_group_name_H-M   'P 1'
#
loop_
_entity.id
_entity.type
_entity.pdbx_description
1 polymer ?
#
loop_
_entity_poly.entity_id
_entity_poly.type
_entity_poly.pdbx_seq_one_letter_code
_entity_poly.pdbx_strand_id
1 'polypeptide(L)'
;MSSHRRRRPPILDDNDDHDNRHPPTSRQSHDLATQKRRAHAISLHSFSTKRGHDRALAEFKKRKETKFLKNAALLREYSKAMKSEGFDIGRGASRKRDRDYALEGKAQTGSNEPDVEASSSRKKRHKSDPLHDARKKAIHLKESQLEKQNENKRRQDLEEKKMQNRKNRARKLMQRTKNGQPLMKNVICDLLGKIKSDVGADEK
;
A
#
# COMPACT_ATOMS: atom_id res chain seq x y z
N MET A 1 16.47 -4.10 42.94
CA MET A 1 15.71 -5.31 43.32
C MET A 1 14.73 -5.63 42.19
N SER A 2 15.01 -6.68 41.41
CA SER A 2 14.32 -7.00 40.16
C SER A 2 13.31 -8.14 40.38
N SER A 3 12.01 -7.84 40.29
CA SER A 3 10.93 -8.79 40.53
C SER A 3 10.56 -9.52 39.23
N HIS A 4 11.19 -10.68 39.03
CA HIS A 4 10.85 -11.62 37.97
C HIS A 4 9.51 -12.31 38.28
N ARG A 5 8.43 -11.84 37.64
CA ARG A 5 7.14 -12.53 37.66
C ARG A 5 7.21 -13.79 36.78
N ARG A 6 7.29 -14.96 37.42
CA ARG A 6 7.15 -16.27 36.77
C ARG A 6 5.76 -16.38 36.14
N ARG A 7 5.69 -16.50 34.81
CA ARG A 7 4.46 -16.80 34.09
C ARG A 7 4.19 -18.31 34.18
N ARG A 8 3.00 -18.66 34.66
CA ARG A 8 2.48 -20.03 34.70
C ARG A 8 2.12 -20.48 33.27
N PRO A 9 2.49 -21.68 32.82
CA PRO A 9 2.05 -22.20 31.53
C PRO A 9 0.55 -22.56 31.54
N PRO A 10 -0.12 -22.56 30.38
CA PRO A 10 -1.51 -22.97 30.26
C PRO A 10 -1.64 -24.49 30.45
N ILE A 11 -2.68 -24.88 31.19
CA ILE A 11 -3.11 -26.26 31.41
C ILE A 11 -3.72 -26.75 30.09
N LEU A 12 -3.18 -27.86 29.57
CA LEU A 12 -3.81 -28.68 28.54
C LEU A 12 -4.88 -29.51 29.25
N ASP A 13 -6.16 -29.25 28.94
CA ASP A 13 -7.24 -30.18 29.28
C ASP A 13 -7.28 -31.25 28.18
N ASP A 14 -6.57 -32.35 28.44
CA ASP A 14 -6.81 -33.65 27.82
C ASP A 14 -8.16 -34.17 28.33
N ASN A 15 -9.21 -34.04 27.53
CA ASN A 15 -10.42 -34.84 27.68
C ASN A 15 -10.47 -35.86 26.54
N ASP A 16 -9.88 -37.02 26.85
CA ASP A 16 -10.15 -38.30 26.22
C ASP A 16 -11.58 -38.79 26.52
N ASP A 17 -12.03 -39.70 25.66
CA ASP A 17 -13.14 -40.65 25.84
C ASP A 17 -14.58 -40.14 25.81
N HIS A 18 -15.15 -40.20 24.60
CA HIS A 18 -16.40 -40.95 24.43
C HIS A 18 -16.45 -41.64 23.05
N ASP A 19 -16.27 -42.97 23.10
CA ASP A 19 -16.68 -43.94 22.11
C ASP A 19 -18.11 -43.66 21.63
N ASN A 20 -18.25 -43.25 20.37
CA ASN A 20 -19.52 -43.33 19.65
C ASN A 20 -19.24 -43.72 18.20
N ARG A 21 -19.15 -45.04 17.98
CA ARG A 21 -19.05 -45.68 16.66
C ARG A 21 -20.35 -45.45 15.88
N HIS A 22 -20.43 -44.36 15.15
CA HIS A 22 -21.41 -44.19 14.08
C HIS A 22 -20.81 -44.55 12.72
N PRO A 23 -21.58 -45.18 11.81
CA PRO A 23 -21.09 -45.62 10.51
C PRO A 23 -20.67 -44.42 9.64
N PRO A 24 -19.62 -44.53 8.81
CA PRO A 24 -19.15 -43.43 7.97
C PRO A 24 -20.17 -43.19 6.85
N THR A 25 -21.10 -42.25 7.07
CA THR A 25 -21.98 -41.76 6.03
C THR A 25 -21.14 -40.93 5.04
N SER A 26 -20.78 -41.53 3.90
CA SER A 26 -19.93 -40.95 2.85
C SER A 26 -20.56 -39.77 2.09
N ARG A 27 -21.56 -39.09 2.67
CA ARG A 27 -22.26 -37.93 2.08
C ARG A 27 -21.84 -36.58 2.66
N GLN A 28 -21.11 -36.53 3.76
CA GLN A 28 -20.71 -35.26 4.41
C GLN A 28 -19.51 -34.55 3.76
N SER A 29 -18.75 -35.21 2.88
CA SER A 29 -17.56 -34.62 2.25
C SER A 29 -17.90 -33.53 1.23
N HIS A 30 -19.05 -33.61 0.58
CA HIS A 30 -19.49 -32.62 -0.40
C HIS A 30 -19.91 -31.29 0.26
N ASP A 31 -20.56 -31.35 1.43
CA ASP A 31 -21.01 -30.15 2.15
C ASP A 31 -19.84 -29.36 2.77
N LEU A 32 -18.80 -30.03 3.25
CA LEU A 32 -17.60 -29.36 3.76
C LEU A 32 -16.84 -28.62 2.64
N ALA A 33 -16.83 -29.16 1.43
CA ALA A 33 -16.20 -28.51 0.27
C ALA A 33 -16.97 -27.27 -0.20
N THR A 34 -18.31 -27.31 -0.18
CA THR A 34 -19.16 -26.14 -0.49
C THR A 34 -19.17 -25.12 0.65
N GLN A 35 -19.09 -25.52 1.91
CA GLN A 35 -18.95 -24.59 3.06
C GLN A 35 -17.62 -23.84 3.03
N LYS A 36 -16.50 -24.53 2.76
CA LYS A 36 -15.18 -23.89 2.58
C LYS A 36 -15.21 -22.92 1.40
N ARG A 37 -15.83 -23.28 0.27
CA ARG A 37 -16.01 -22.37 -0.88
C ARG A 37 -16.87 -21.16 -0.54
N ARG A 38 -17.95 -21.31 0.24
CA ARG A 38 -18.78 -20.18 0.72
C ARG A 38 -18.04 -19.29 1.71
N ALA A 39 -17.17 -19.83 2.57
CA ALA A 39 -16.35 -19.02 3.48
C ALA A 39 -15.28 -18.20 2.74
N HIS A 40 -14.79 -18.69 1.60
CA HIS A 40 -13.87 -17.96 0.71
C HIS A 40 -14.58 -17.05 -0.28
N ALA A 41 -15.89 -17.19 -0.46
CA ALA A 41 -16.68 -16.26 -1.26
C ALA A 41 -16.74 -14.93 -0.52
N ILE A 42 -16.00 -13.95 -1.05
CA ILE A 42 -15.94 -12.60 -0.50
C ILE A 42 -17.34 -11.99 -0.63
N SER A 43 -18.11 -12.00 0.46
CA SER A 43 -19.44 -11.42 0.47
C SER A 43 -19.35 -9.92 0.15
N LEU A 44 -20.37 -9.34 -0.50
CA LEU A 44 -20.47 -7.88 -0.70
C LEU A 44 -20.33 -7.11 0.63
N HIS A 45 -20.72 -7.74 1.74
CA HIS A 45 -20.57 -7.19 3.08
C HIS A 45 -19.11 -7.04 3.52
N SER A 46 -18.23 -7.92 3.06
CA SER A 46 -16.79 -7.86 3.31
C SER A 46 -16.16 -6.65 2.58
N PHE A 47 -16.63 -6.32 1.38
CA PHE A 47 -16.19 -5.14 0.62
C PHE A 47 -16.71 -3.80 1.20
N SER A 48 -17.83 -3.81 1.91
CA SER A 48 -18.43 -2.61 2.52
C SER A 48 -17.57 -2.00 3.64
N THR A 49 -16.73 -2.81 4.30
CA THR A 49 -15.85 -2.32 5.37
C THR A 49 -14.52 -1.79 4.82
N LYS A 50 -14.00 -0.69 5.40
CA LYS A 50 -12.70 -0.09 5.02
C LYS A 50 -11.55 -1.11 4.96
N ARG A 51 -11.53 -2.08 5.88
CA ARG A 51 -10.53 -3.17 5.90
C ARG A 51 -10.65 -4.14 4.72
N GLY A 52 -11.86 -4.40 4.23
CA GLY A 52 -12.07 -5.26 3.06
C GLY A 52 -11.65 -4.58 1.76
N HIS A 53 -11.91 -3.27 1.64
CA HIS A 53 -11.43 -2.47 0.51
C HIS A 53 -9.90 -2.44 0.43
N ASP A 54 -9.22 -2.19 1.54
CA ASP A 54 -7.74 -2.19 1.59
C ASP A 54 -7.16 -3.58 1.25
N ARG A 55 -7.79 -4.65 1.74
CA ARG A 55 -7.41 -6.03 1.40
C ARG A 55 -7.59 -6.33 -0.09
N ALA A 56 -8.71 -5.91 -0.68
CA ALA A 56 -8.98 -6.08 -2.10
C ALA A 56 -7.97 -5.33 -2.99
N LEU A 57 -7.62 -4.09 -2.62
CA LEU A 57 -6.59 -3.33 -3.33
C LEU A 57 -5.21 -3.98 -3.24
N ALA A 58 -4.83 -4.48 -2.07
CA ALA A 58 -3.57 -5.19 -1.89
C ALA A 58 -3.53 -6.47 -2.74
N GLU A 59 -4.63 -7.22 -2.76
CA GLU A 59 -4.73 -8.45 -3.55
C GLU A 59 -4.71 -8.16 -5.06
N PHE A 60 -5.39 -7.12 -5.53
CA PHE A 60 -5.33 -6.68 -6.92
C PHE A 60 -3.91 -6.31 -7.35
N LYS A 61 -3.19 -5.53 -6.53
CA LYS A 61 -1.78 -5.19 -6.79
C LYS A 61 -0.91 -6.44 -6.88
N LYS A 62 -1.05 -7.38 -5.94
CA LYS A 62 -0.35 -8.67 -5.94
C LYS A 62 -0.66 -9.50 -7.20
N ARG A 63 -1.93 -9.56 -7.62
CA ARG A 63 -2.34 -10.26 -8.86
C ARG A 63 -1.74 -9.60 -10.10
N LYS A 64 -1.67 -8.27 -10.16
CA LYS A 64 -1.07 -7.54 -11.27
C LYS A 64 0.45 -7.78 -11.35
N GLU A 65 1.14 -7.72 -10.21
CA GLU A 65 2.57 -7.97 -10.10
C GLU A 65 2.94 -9.40 -10.49
N THR A 66 2.20 -10.40 -9.99
CA THR A 66 2.43 -11.81 -10.37
C THR A 66 2.20 -12.06 -11.85
N LYS A 67 1.17 -11.46 -12.46
CA LYS A 67 0.96 -11.52 -13.93
C LYS A 67 2.13 -10.89 -14.68
N PHE A 68 2.62 -9.74 -14.23
CA PHE A 68 3.77 -9.07 -14.84
C PHE A 68 5.03 -9.93 -14.77
N LEU A 69 5.34 -10.52 -13.61
CA LEU A 69 6.49 -11.39 -13.42
C LEU A 69 6.42 -12.65 -14.30
N LYS A 70 5.25 -13.28 -14.39
CA LYS A 70 5.02 -14.45 -15.26
C LYS A 70 5.24 -14.09 -16.73
N ASN A 71 4.67 -12.98 -17.19
CA ASN A 71 4.84 -12.54 -18.57
C ASN A 71 6.32 -12.19 -18.87
N ALA A 72 7.00 -11.51 -17.94
CA ALA A 72 8.42 -11.20 -18.08
C ALA A 72 9.29 -12.48 -18.14
N ALA A 73 8.95 -13.51 -17.36
CA ALA A 73 9.62 -14.81 -17.43
C ALA A 73 9.41 -15.48 -18.80
N LEU A 74 8.17 -15.53 -19.29
CA LEU A 74 7.84 -16.08 -20.61
C LEU A 74 8.58 -15.34 -21.74
N LEU A 75 8.63 -14.02 -21.71
CA LEU A 75 9.39 -13.23 -22.68
C LEU A 75 10.89 -13.54 -22.64
N ARG A 76 11.45 -13.79 -21.45
CA ARG A 76 12.85 -14.20 -21.30
C ARG A 76 13.09 -15.61 -21.85
N GLU A 77 12.20 -16.55 -21.58
CA GLU A 77 12.30 -17.91 -22.12
C GLU A 77 12.18 -17.93 -23.64
N TYR A 78 11.18 -17.23 -24.18
CA TYR A 78 11.00 -17.05 -25.61
C TYR A 78 12.24 -16.42 -26.27
N SER A 79 12.78 -15.36 -25.67
CA SER A 79 14.01 -14.72 -26.18
C SER A 79 15.27 -15.59 -26.02
N LYS A 80 15.27 -16.60 -25.16
CA LYS A 80 16.36 -17.60 -25.11
C LYS A 80 16.18 -18.62 -26.23
N ALA A 81 14.97 -19.15 -26.40
CA ALA A 81 14.64 -20.14 -27.42
C ALA A 81 14.91 -19.62 -28.85
N MET A 82 14.46 -18.40 -29.14
CA MET A 82 14.71 -17.75 -30.43
C MET A 82 16.22 -17.58 -30.72
N LYS A 83 17.03 -17.26 -29.69
CA LYS A 83 18.49 -17.19 -29.86
C LYS A 83 19.13 -18.55 -30.11
N SER A 84 18.67 -19.59 -29.42
CA SER A 84 19.20 -20.94 -29.64
C SER A 84 18.88 -21.49 -31.03
N GLU A 85 17.74 -21.09 -31.59
CA GLU A 85 17.34 -21.47 -32.95
C GLU A 85 17.98 -20.59 -34.04
N GLY A 86 18.81 -19.61 -33.66
CA GLY A 86 19.51 -18.72 -34.59
C GLY A 86 18.66 -17.56 -35.13
N PHE A 87 17.45 -17.35 -34.59
CA PHE A 87 16.61 -16.21 -34.96
C PHE A 87 17.02 -14.94 -34.20
N ASP A 88 17.24 -13.85 -34.93
CA ASP A 88 17.60 -12.56 -34.35
C ASP A 88 16.35 -11.85 -33.81
N ILE A 89 16.22 -11.79 -32.48
CA ILE A 89 15.04 -11.19 -31.84
C ILE A 89 15.14 -9.69 -32.01
N GLY A 90 14.29 -9.15 -32.88
CA GLY A 90 14.21 -7.72 -33.15
C GLY A 90 14.31 -6.89 -31.87
N ARG A 91 15.28 -5.98 -31.85
CA ARG A 91 15.42 -4.96 -30.79
C ARG A 91 14.11 -4.18 -30.74
N GLY A 92 13.30 -4.44 -29.71
CA GLY A 92 11.90 -3.97 -29.62
C GLY A 92 11.68 -2.50 -29.97
N ALA A 93 10.43 -2.16 -30.28
CA ALA A 93 9.98 -0.89 -30.87
C ALA A 93 10.56 0.40 -30.24
N SER A 94 11.02 0.38 -28.99
CA SER A 94 11.65 1.54 -28.34
C SER A 94 12.99 1.97 -28.95
N ARG A 95 13.68 1.12 -29.72
CA ARG A 95 14.98 1.48 -30.33
C ARG A 95 14.88 2.07 -31.75
N LYS A 96 13.66 2.27 -32.26
CA LYS A 96 13.40 2.89 -33.56
C LYS A 96 13.40 4.43 -33.53
N ARG A 97 13.59 5.08 -32.36
CA ARG A 97 13.56 6.56 -32.28
C ARG A 97 14.92 7.25 -32.41
N ASP A 98 16.03 6.58 -32.13
CA ASP A 98 17.36 7.22 -32.17
C ASP A 98 18.29 6.70 -33.28
N ARG A 99 17.88 5.67 -34.03
CA ARG A 99 18.78 5.04 -35.01
C ARG A 99 18.72 5.64 -36.40
N ASP A 100 17.70 6.43 -36.71
CA ASP A 100 17.58 7.06 -38.03
C ASP A 100 18.43 8.35 -38.14
N TYR A 101 19.03 8.84 -37.05
CA TYR A 101 19.93 10.01 -37.08
C TYR A 101 21.43 9.65 -37.07
N ALA A 102 21.81 8.38 -36.91
CA ALA A 102 23.23 8.00 -36.77
C ALA A 102 23.82 7.27 -37.99
N LEU A 103 23.00 6.93 -39.00
CA LEU A 103 23.47 6.19 -40.19
C LEU A 103 23.40 6.95 -41.53
N GLU A 104 22.82 8.15 -41.58
CA GLU A 104 22.83 9.02 -42.78
C GLU A 104 23.86 10.15 -42.66
N GLY A 105 25.09 9.80 -42.27
CA GLY A 105 26.23 10.69 -42.32
C GLY A 105 27.05 10.50 -43.59
N LYS A 106 26.55 10.95 -44.77
CA LYS A 106 27.34 11.41 -45.93
C LYS A 106 26.47 11.83 -47.12
N ALA A 107 26.08 13.10 -47.18
CA ALA A 107 25.93 13.86 -48.42
C ALA A 107 26.08 15.35 -48.11
N GLN A 108 27.06 15.98 -48.76
CA GLN A 108 27.42 17.40 -48.69
C GLN A 108 26.38 18.30 -49.40
N THR A 109 26.58 19.61 -49.24
CA THR A 109 26.02 20.81 -49.93
C THR A 109 24.85 21.50 -49.21
N GLY A 110 24.85 22.79 -48.86
CA GLY A 110 25.79 23.89 -49.07
C GLY A 110 25.03 25.19 -49.39
N SER A 111 24.97 26.16 -48.45
CA SER A 111 24.68 27.61 -48.66
C SER A 111 24.68 28.33 -47.30
N ASN A 112 25.73 29.11 -46.94
CA ASN A 112 25.87 30.59 -47.07
C ASN A 112 24.70 31.35 -46.40
N GLU A 113 24.84 32.06 -45.27
CA GLU A 113 25.52 33.36 -44.99
C GLU A 113 25.05 33.88 -43.58
N PRO A 114 25.53 35.00 -43.00
CA PRO A 114 26.83 35.22 -42.35
C PRO A 114 26.75 35.54 -40.84
N ASP A 115 27.90 35.38 -40.19
CA ASP A 115 28.51 36.25 -39.18
C ASP A 115 27.63 37.03 -38.17
N VAL A 116 27.48 36.46 -36.97
CA VAL A 116 27.39 37.26 -35.74
C VAL A 116 28.38 36.67 -34.75
N GLU A 117 29.53 37.33 -34.63
CA GLU A 117 30.56 37.10 -33.61
C GLU A 117 29.96 37.23 -32.19
N ALA A 118 29.33 36.17 -31.70
CA ALA A 118 29.25 35.93 -30.28
C ALA A 118 30.48 35.10 -29.92
N SER A 119 31.48 35.77 -29.35
CA SER A 119 32.64 35.19 -28.69
C SER A 119 32.20 34.35 -27.48
N SER A 120 31.53 33.22 -27.75
CA SER A 120 31.23 32.21 -26.76
C SER A 120 32.56 31.51 -26.44
N SER A 121 33.24 32.06 -25.43
CA SER A 121 34.30 31.34 -24.74
C SER A 121 33.75 29.95 -24.42
N ARG A 122 34.28 28.94 -25.11
CA ARG A 122 33.94 27.53 -24.88
C ARG A 122 34.41 27.20 -23.47
N LYS A 123 33.58 27.51 -22.47
CA LYS A 123 33.81 27.16 -21.08
C LYS A 123 34.03 25.66 -21.07
N LYS A 124 35.28 25.24 -20.85
CA LYS A 124 35.67 23.84 -20.73
C LYS A 124 34.66 23.22 -19.77
N ARG A 125 33.86 22.27 -20.27
CA ARG A 125 32.94 21.51 -19.43
C ARG A 125 33.78 20.93 -18.31
N HIS A 126 33.65 21.46 -17.10
CA HIS A 126 34.26 20.85 -15.92
C HIS A 126 33.82 19.40 -15.92
N LYS A 127 34.77 18.48 -15.69
CA LYS A 127 34.48 17.06 -15.55
C LYS A 127 33.51 16.94 -14.37
N SER A 128 32.22 16.88 -14.64
CA SER A 128 31.22 16.68 -13.60
C SER A 128 31.50 15.30 -13.00
N ASP A 129 31.52 15.23 -11.67
CA ASP A 129 31.62 13.96 -10.95
C ASP A 129 30.57 12.99 -11.53
N PRO A 130 30.98 11.84 -12.10
CA PRO A 130 30.06 10.86 -12.70
C PRO A 130 28.93 10.42 -11.75
N LEU A 131 29.14 10.59 -10.45
CA LEU A 131 28.18 10.20 -9.40
C LEU A 131 27.31 11.35 -8.90
N HIS A 132 27.49 12.58 -9.38
CA HIS A 132 26.75 13.75 -8.89
C HIS A 132 25.23 13.56 -9.03
N ASP A 133 24.77 13.15 -10.21
CA ASP A 133 23.33 12.95 -10.48
C ASP A 133 22.76 11.76 -9.71
N ALA A 134 23.58 10.72 -9.50
CA ALA A 134 23.21 9.57 -8.68
C ALA A 134 23.01 9.98 -7.21
N ARG A 135 23.91 10.80 -6.66
CA ARG A 135 23.79 11.33 -5.28
C ARG A 135 22.56 12.22 -5.13
N LYS A 136 22.32 13.13 -6.09
CA LYS A 136 21.13 14.01 -6.07
C LYS A 136 19.83 13.21 -6.09
N LYS A 137 19.74 12.18 -6.94
CA LYS A 137 18.58 11.27 -6.99
C LYS A 137 18.41 10.48 -5.69
N ALA A 138 19.51 9.99 -5.10
CA ALA A 138 19.46 9.25 -3.84
C ALA A 138 18.97 10.11 -2.67
N ILE A 139 19.38 11.38 -2.61
CA ILE A 139 18.92 12.34 -1.60
C ILE A 139 17.42 12.58 -1.75
N HIS A 140 16.96 12.92 -2.96
CA HIS A 140 15.54 13.16 -3.22
C HIS A 140 14.65 11.95 -2.90
N LEU A 141 15.14 10.73 -3.17
CA LEU A 141 14.42 9.50 -2.82
C LEU A 141 14.29 9.36 -1.29
N LYS A 142 15.36 9.62 -0.54
CA LYS A 142 15.36 9.58 0.93
C LYS A 142 14.40 10.62 1.52
N GLU A 143 14.43 11.84 1.00
CA GLU A 143 13.53 12.92 1.43
C GLU A 143 12.06 12.56 1.18
N SER A 144 11.72 12.08 -0.02
CA SER A 144 10.35 11.66 -0.34
C SER A 144 9.87 10.49 0.53
N GLN A 145 10.75 9.55 0.88
CA GLN A 145 10.40 8.46 1.79
C GLN A 145 10.16 8.96 3.22
N LEU A 146 11.02 9.85 3.71
CA LEU A 146 10.89 10.45 5.04
C LEU A 146 9.60 11.25 5.17
N GLU A 147 9.26 12.05 4.14
CA GLU A 147 8.03 12.83 4.11
C GLU A 147 6.78 11.94 4.20
N LYS A 148 6.73 10.85 3.41
CA LYS A 148 5.63 9.87 3.47
C LYS A 148 5.53 9.20 4.84
N GLN A 149 6.66 8.88 5.48
CA GLN A 149 6.66 8.31 6.82
C GLN A 149 6.12 9.31 7.85
N ASN A 150 6.52 10.57 7.76
CA ASN A 150 6.05 11.64 8.64
C ASN A 150 4.55 11.91 8.46
N GLU A 151 4.06 11.93 7.22
CA GLU A 151 2.63 12.08 6.93
C GLU A 151 1.81 10.93 7.53
N ASN A 152 2.25 9.69 7.32
CA ASN A 152 1.60 8.52 7.89
C ASN A 152 1.59 8.55 9.41
N LYS A 153 2.70 8.96 10.05
CA LYS A 153 2.78 9.11 11.50
C LYS A 153 1.81 10.17 12.02
N ARG A 154 1.77 11.35 11.39
CA ARG A 154 0.81 12.41 11.72
C ARG A 154 -0.63 11.94 11.62
N ARG A 155 -0.95 11.16 10.57
CA ARG A 155 -2.29 10.58 10.40
C ARG A 155 -2.63 9.60 11.53
N GLN A 156 -1.70 8.72 11.89
CA GLN A 156 -1.88 7.78 13.00
C GLN A 156 -2.09 8.51 14.32
N ASP A 157 -1.29 9.53 14.62
CA ASP A 157 -1.41 10.33 15.84
C ASP A 157 -2.78 11.03 15.93
N LEU A 158 -3.30 11.54 14.80
CA LEU A 158 -4.63 12.14 14.74
C LEU A 158 -5.75 11.12 14.97
N GLU A 159 -5.64 9.94 14.36
CA GLU A 159 -6.60 8.84 14.55
C GLU A 159 -6.59 8.35 16.01
N GLU A 160 -5.42 8.21 16.62
CA GLU A 160 -5.25 7.83 18.02
C GLU A 160 -5.87 8.87 18.97
N LYS A 161 -5.59 10.16 18.75
CA LYS A 161 -6.21 11.25 19.53
C LYS A 161 -7.74 11.23 19.43
N LYS A 162 -8.30 11.01 18.23
CA LYS A 162 -9.76 10.89 18.03
C LYS A 162 -10.33 9.69 18.80
N MET A 163 -9.65 8.55 18.74
CA MET A 163 -10.05 7.34 19.47
C MET A 163 -9.98 7.55 20.99
N GLN A 164 -8.93 8.20 21.49
CA GLN A 164 -8.78 8.50 22.91
C GLN A 164 -9.85 9.47 23.40
N ASN A 165 -10.17 10.50 22.61
CA ASN A 165 -11.28 11.42 22.92
C ASN A 165 -12.62 10.68 22.96
N ARG A 166 -12.88 9.75 22.03
CA ARG A 166 -14.08 8.92 22.05
C ARG A 166 -14.16 8.05 23.30
N LYS A 167 -13.06 7.40 23.69
CA LYS A 167 -12.97 6.60 24.92
C LYS A 167 -13.23 7.45 26.17
N ASN A 168 -12.61 8.62 26.26
CA ASN A 168 -12.77 9.53 27.39
C ASN A 168 -14.21 10.04 27.50
N ARG A 169 -14.82 10.42 26.37
CA ARG A 169 -16.23 10.81 26.30
C ARG A 169 -17.15 9.68 26.73
N ALA A 170 -16.94 8.47 26.21
CA ALA A 170 -17.73 7.30 26.59
C ALA A 170 -17.62 7.01 28.10
N ARG A 171 -16.40 7.06 28.67
CA ARG A 171 -16.19 6.91 30.12
C ARG A 171 -16.96 7.95 30.92
N LYS A 172 -16.93 9.22 30.52
CA LYS A 172 -17.69 10.31 31.18
C LYS A 172 -19.20 10.07 31.11
N LEU A 173 -19.73 9.66 29.97
CA LEU A 173 -21.16 9.35 29.82
C LEU A 173 -21.60 8.11 30.60
N MET A 174 -20.69 7.15 30.80
CA MET A 174 -20.95 5.96 31.62
C MET A 174 -20.84 6.22 33.13
N GLN A 175 -20.35 7.39 33.56
CA GLN A 175 -20.28 7.71 34.99
C GLN A 175 -21.68 7.74 35.61
N ARG A 176 -21.78 7.11 36.78
CA ARG A 176 -23.01 7.00 37.57
C ARG A 176 -22.79 7.56 38.97
N THR A 177 -23.86 7.99 39.62
CA THR A 177 -23.86 8.39 41.03
C THR A 177 -23.70 7.16 41.94
N LYS A 178 -23.51 7.38 43.25
CA LYS A 178 -23.44 6.28 44.24
C LYS A 178 -24.65 5.35 44.17
N ASN A 179 -25.82 5.91 43.83
CA ASN A 179 -27.09 5.18 43.71
C ASN A 179 -27.31 4.59 42.31
N GLY A 180 -26.29 4.57 41.45
CA GLY A 180 -26.34 3.97 40.12
C GLY A 180 -27.05 4.79 39.04
N GLN A 181 -27.55 6.00 39.34
CA GLN A 181 -28.18 6.88 38.36
C GLN A 181 -27.12 7.50 37.43
N PRO A 182 -27.41 7.71 36.14
CA PRO A 182 -26.49 8.37 35.23
C PRO A 182 -26.19 9.80 35.69
N LEU A 183 -24.92 10.20 35.58
CA LEU A 183 -24.49 11.54 35.99
C LEU A 183 -24.92 12.56 34.93
N MET A 184 -26.11 13.15 35.13
CA MET A 184 -26.81 14.00 34.15
C MET A 184 -26.02 15.21 33.67
N LYS A 185 -25.11 15.76 34.50
CA LYS A 185 -24.22 16.87 34.11
C LYS A 185 -23.48 16.59 32.80
N ASN A 186 -22.94 15.38 32.64
CA ASN A 186 -22.16 15.02 31.45
C ASN A 186 -23.05 14.89 30.20
N VAL A 187 -24.28 14.38 30.37
CA VAL A 187 -25.26 14.23 29.29
C VAL A 187 -25.77 15.59 28.82
N ILE A 188 -26.11 16.48 29.76
CA ILE A 188 -26.59 17.84 29.47
C ILE A 188 -25.51 18.66 28.76
N CYS A 189 -24.26 18.60 29.23
CA CYS A 189 -23.15 19.29 28.54
C CYS A 189 -23.00 18.84 27.08
N ASP A 190 -23.14 17.55 26.80
CA ASP A 190 -23.08 17.00 25.44
C ASP A 190 -24.25 17.45 24.56
N LEU A 191 -25.47 17.53 25.11
CA LEU A 191 -26.66 18.04 24.42
C LEU A 191 -26.54 19.53 24.11
N LEU A 192 -26.18 20.35 25.09
CA LEU A 192 -25.97 21.78 24.91
C LEU A 192 -24.85 22.07 23.90
N GLY A 193 -23.79 21.26 23.90
CA GLY A 193 -22.72 21.35 22.90
C GLY A 193 -23.24 21.16 21.48
N LYS A 194 -24.11 20.17 21.25
CA LYS A 194 -24.74 19.91 19.94
C LYS A 194 -25.64 21.07 19.50
N ILE A 195 -26.54 21.51 20.39
CA ILE A 195 -27.45 22.63 20.09
C ILE A 195 -26.66 23.88 19.69
N LYS A 196 -25.57 24.20 20.40
CA LYS A 196 -24.71 25.36 20.06
C LYS A 196 -24.01 25.21 18.72
N SER A 197 -23.53 24.01 18.38
CA SER A 197 -22.90 23.77 17.07
C SER A 197 -23.90 23.78 15.91
N ASP A 198 -25.13 23.34 16.14
CA ASP A 198 -26.18 23.34 15.11
C ASP A 198 -26.68 24.78 14.87
N VAL A 199 -27.00 25.53 15.93
CA VAL A 199 -27.44 26.93 15.81
C VAL A 199 -26.35 27.83 15.22
N GLY A 200 -25.08 27.63 15.59
CA GLY A 200 -23.97 28.42 15.04
C GLY A 200 -23.56 28.04 13.61
N ALA A 201 -24.10 26.97 13.04
CA ALA A 201 -23.87 26.58 11.65
C ALA A 201 -24.86 27.25 10.68
N ASP A 202 -26.03 27.67 11.15
CA ASP A 202 -27.07 28.32 10.34
C ASP A 202 -26.85 29.84 10.17
N GLU A 203 -25.98 30.46 10.98
CA GLU A 203 -25.65 31.90 10.91
C GLU A 203 -24.41 32.22 10.05
N LYS A 204 -23.87 31.25 9.28
CA LYS A 204 -22.71 31.45 8.39
C LYS A 204 -22.98 31.01 6.96
#